data_AF-A0A6A3RL87-F1
#
_entry.id   AF-A0A6A3RL87-F1
#
_cell.length_a   1.000
_cell.length_b   1.000
_cell.length_c   1.000
_cell.angle_alpha   90.00
_cell.angle_beta   90.00
_cell.angle_gamma   90.00
#
_symmetry.space_group_name_H-M   'P 1'
#
loop_
_entity.id
_entity.type
_entity.pdbx_description
1 polymer ?
#
loop_
_entity_poly.entity_id
_entity_poly.type
_entity_poly.pdbx_seq_one_letter_code
_entity_poly.pdbx_strand_id
1 'polypeptide(L)'
;MAFQFPVASGKKKKVQVFECPTETWKERKPRVTKNKGKDDEPEMTLRQEIRKEFDDTFDSVLEFATSNLKGKEKKEHEAKKIEALGGKAAKNRSVPYKMLIGMKTKGAAKKERREELVKEADVVTGKRKSNGKSRDQQKRKKVDYGVQATKGRFKGGVLDVRGL
;
A
#
# COMPACT_ATOMS: atom_id res chain seq x y z
N MET A 1 -67.35 23.00 -1.38
CA MET A 1 -66.95 22.83 -2.78
C MET A 1 -65.97 21.67 -2.86
N ALA A 2 -66.31 20.61 -3.59
CA ALA A 2 -65.51 19.38 -3.66
C ALA A 2 -64.37 19.55 -4.69
N PHE A 3 -63.14 19.22 -4.30
CA PHE A 3 -61.98 19.18 -5.20
C PHE A 3 -62.07 17.92 -6.06
N GLN A 4 -62.16 18.09 -7.38
CA GLN A 4 -62.25 17.00 -8.34
C GLN A 4 -60.89 16.84 -9.04
N PHE A 5 -60.27 15.67 -8.90
CA PHE A 5 -58.98 15.38 -9.54
C PHE A 5 -59.13 15.31 -11.08
N PRO A 6 -58.17 15.83 -11.86
CA PRO A 6 -58.21 15.71 -13.30
C PRO A 6 -58.04 14.25 -13.73
N VAL A 7 -59.06 13.71 -14.40
CA VAL A 7 -59.02 12.37 -15.01
C VAL A 7 -58.05 12.40 -16.20
N ALA A 8 -57.15 11.42 -16.24
CA ALA A 8 -56.06 11.34 -17.21
C ALA A 8 -56.59 11.38 -18.66
N SER A 9 -56.30 12.46 -19.39
CA SER A 9 -56.54 12.52 -20.82
C SER A 9 -55.68 11.47 -21.53
N GLY A 10 -56.30 10.54 -22.28
CA GLY A 10 -55.66 9.39 -22.94
C GLY A 10 -54.65 9.69 -24.04
N LYS A 11 -54.04 10.88 -24.06
CA LYS A 11 -52.98 11.24 -25.01
C LYS A 11 -51.63 10.79 -24.45
N LYS A 12 -51.07 9.74 -25.04
CA LYS A 12 -49.72 9.25 -24.71
C LYS A 12 -48.69 10.32 -25.09
N LYS A 13 -48.01 10.91 -24.11
CA LYS A 13 -46.85 11.79 -24.37
C LYS A 13 -45.72 10.93 -24.91
N LYS A 14 -45.10 11.34 -26.03
CA LYS A 14 -43.91 10.67 -26.57
C LYS A 14 -42.76 10.87 -25.59
N VAL A 15 -42.38 9.81 -24.88
CA VAL A 15 -41.19 9.79 -24.03
C VAL A 15 -40.00 9.52 -24.94
N GLN A 16 -39.07 10.48 -25.06
CA GLN A 16 -37.78 10.23 -25.69
C GLN A 16 -36.91 9.52 -24.67
N VAL A 17 -36.59 8.26 -24.94
CA VAL A 17 -35.59 7.52 -24.17
C VAL A 17 -34.23 7.90 -24.74
N PHE A 18 -33.44 8.63 -23.96
CA PHE A 18 -32.03 8.83 -24.26
C PHE A 18 -31.26 7.62 -23.71
N GLU A 19 -30.59 6.89 -24.60
CA GLU A 19 -29.66 5.85 -24.18
C GLU A 19 -28.48 6.51 -23.47
N CYS A 20 -28.20 6.05 -22.24
CA CYS A 20 -26.98 6.46 -21.55
C CYS A 20 -25.77 6.06 -22.40
N PRO A 21 -24.81 6.98 -22.65
CA PRO A 21 -23.60 6.64 -23.36
C PRO A 21 -22.88 5.53 -22.59
N THR A 22 -22.69 4.38 -23.23
CA THR A 22 -21.92 3.29 -22.66
C THR A 22 -20.50 3.81 -22.43
N GLU A 23 -20.03 3.69 -21.19
CA GLU A 23 -18.70 4.15 -20.82
C GLU A 23 -17.65 3.40 -21.65
N THR A 24 -17.10 4.06 -22.67
CA THR A 24 -16.00 3.54 -23.51
C THR A 24 -14.65 3.68 -22.81
N TRP A 25 -14.61 3.52 -21.49
CA TRP A 25 -13.35 3.42 -20.75
C TRP A 25 -12.72 2.07 -21.06
N LYS A 26 -12.06 2.04 -22.23
CA LYS A 26 -11.07 1.08 -22.71
C LYS A 26 -10.84 -0.08 -21.74
N GLU A 27 -11.42 -1.24 -22.06
CA GLU A 27 -10.89 -2.51 -21.57
C GLU A 27 -9.39 -2.54 -21.89
N ARG A 28 -8.57 -2.25 -20.89
CA ARG A 28 -7.12 -2.40 -21.03
C ARG A 28 -6.89 -3.91 -21.12
N LYS A 29 -6.68 -4.41 -22.35
CA LYS A 29 -6.19 -5.77 -22.55
C LYS A 29 -5.03 -6.01 -21.58
N PRO A 30 -5.04 -7.11 -20.80
CA PRO A 30 -3.95 -7.39 -19.88
C PRO A 30 -2.65 -7.40 -20.68
N ARG A 31 -1.66 -6.66 -20.19
CA ARG A 31 -0.33 -6.62 -20.80
C ARG A 31 0.24 -8.03 -20.69
N VAL A 32 0.19 -8.79 -21.78
CA VAL A 32 0.86 -10.08 -21.87
C VAL A 32 2.34 -9.78 -21.79
N THR A 33 2.91 -9.94 -20.60
CA THR A 33 4.35 -10.03 -20.42
C THR A 33 4.76 -11.30 -21.15
N LYS A 34 5.41 -11.15 -22.31
CA LYS A 34 6.14 -12.25 -22.94
C LYS A 34 7.20 -12.69 -21.91
N ASN A 35 6.88 -13.70 -21.12
CA ASN A 35 7.89 -14.52 -20.48
C ASN A 35 8.63 -15.18 -21.63
N LYS A 36 9.73 -14.56 -22.07
CA LYS A 36 10.74 -15.26 -22.84
C LYS A 36 11.23 -16.41 -21.97
N GLY A 37 11.39 -17.55 -22.63
CA GLY A 37 11.80 -18.82 -22.06
C GLY A 37 13.00 -18.66 -21.14
N LYS A 38 12.96 -19.46 -20.09
CA LYS A 38 13.94 -19.51 -19.03
C LYS A 38 14.77 -20.78 -19.27
N ASP A 39 15.45 -20.83 -20.41
CA ASP A 39 16.37 -21.91 -20.79
C ASP A 39 17.60 -21.34 -21.53
N ASP A 40 18.04 -20.15 -21.13
CA ASP A 40 19.37 -19.64 -21.43
C ASP A 40 20.00 -19.38 -20.07
N GLU A 41 20.85 -20.27 -19.57
CA GLU A 41 21.76 -19.94 -18.48
C GLU A 41 22.61 -18.78 -18.99
N PRO A 42 22.42 -17.54 -18.49
CA PRO A 42 23.28 -16.46 -18.92
C PRO A 42 24.65 -16.79 -18.35
N GLU A 43 25.67 -16.95 -19.21
CA GLU A 43 27.06 -16.94 -18.75
C GLU A 43 27.25 -15.68 -17.90
N MET A 44 27.26 -15.87 -16.58
CA MET A 44 27.32 -14.78 -15.63
C MET A 44 28.72 -14.19 -15.78
N THR A 45 28.80 -12.88 -15.96
CA THR A 45 30.11 -12.24 -15.94
C THR A 45 30.80 -12.55 -14.62
N LEU A 46 32.13 -12.71 -14.59
CA LEU A 46 32.91 -12.96 -13.36
C LEU A 46 32.49 -12.03 -12.19
N ARG A 47 32.14 -10.78 -12.49
CA ARG A 47 31.64 -9.81 -11.49
C ARG A 47 30.27 -10.18 -10.90
N GLN A 48 29.38 -10.77 -11.67
CA GLN A 48 28.09 -11.25 -11.22
C GLN A 48 28.22 -12.53 -10.39
N GLU A 49 29.15 -13.42 -10.75
CA GLU A 49 29.47 -14.62 -9.97
C GLU A 49 29.99 -14.25 -8.58
N ILE A 50 30.99 -13.37 -8.50
CA ILE A 50 31.52 -12.88 -7.21
C ILE A 50 30.43 -12.24 -6.34
N ARG A 51 29.51 -11.47 -6.96
CA ARG A 51 28.38 -10.88 -6.21
C ARG A 51 27.42 -11.93 -5.68
N LYS A 52 27.11 -12.93 -6.51
CA LYS A 52 26.23 -14.03 -6.11
C LYS A 52 26.85 -14.85 -4.99
N GLU A 53 28.13 -15.19 -5.09
CA GLU A 53 28.86 -15.87 -4.01
C GLU A 53 28.86 -15.05 -2.72
N PHE A 54 29.03 -13.72 -2.81
CA PHE A 54 28.94 -12.86 -1.65
C PHE A 54 27.54 -12.84 -1.03
N ASP A 55 26.50 -12.72 -1.85
CA ASP A 55 25.12 -12.73 -1.37
C ASP A 55 24.74 -14.09 -0.75
N ASP A 56 25.12 -15.20 -1.41
CA ASP A 56 24.88 -16.56 -0.93
C ASP A 56 25.63 -16.83 0.39
N THR A 57 26.88 -16.39 0.51
CA THR A 57 27.65 -16.52 1.77
C THR A 57 27.06 -15.65 2.87
N PHE A 58 26.66 -14.42 2.57
CA PHE A 58 26.01 -13.53 3.54
C PHE A 58 24.69 -14.11 4.05
N ASP A 59 23.85 -14.64 3.15
CA ASP A 59 22.61 -15.31 3.49
C ASP A 59 22.88 -16.57 4.34
N SER A 60 23.92 -17.34 4.02
CA SER A 60 24.31 -18.51 4.84
C SER A 60 24.67 -18.13 6.28
N VAL A 61 25.35 -17.00 6.48
CA VAL A 61 25.70 -16.49 7.83
C VAL A 61 24.45 -16.05 8.58
N LEU A 62 23.50 -15.41 7.91
CA LEU A 62 22.20 -15.05 8.50
C LEU A 62 21.40 -16.30 8.89
N GLU A 63 21.38 -17.31 8.03
CA GLU A 63 20.67 -18.57 8.27
C GLU A 63 21.36 -19.46 9.31
N PHE A 64 22.68 -19.33 9.51
CA PHE A 64 23.44 -20.11 10.48
C PHE A 64 22.85 -20.02 11.90
N ALA A 65 22.51 -18.80 12.35
CA ALA A 65 21.86 -18.59 13.65
C ALA A 65 20.49 -19.28 13.74
N THR A 66 19.82 -19.48 12.61
CA THR A 66 18.47 -20.04 12.53
C THR A 66 18.46 -21.57 12.40
N SER A 67 19.58 -22.17 12.00
CA SER A 67 19.73 -23.62 11.82
C SER A 67 19.50 -24.42 13.12
N ASN A 68 19.84 -23.82 14.26
CA ASN A 68 19.70 -24.44 15.58
C ASN A 68 18.32 -24.22 16.22
N LEU A 69 17.41 -23.47 15.58
CA LEU A 69 16.07 -23.23 16.10
C LEU A 69 15.25 -24.53 16.08
N LYS A 70 14.53 -24.79 17.17
CA LYS A 70 13.67 -25.98 17.33
C LYS A 70 12.23 -25.60 17.64
N GLY A 71 11.29 -26.47 17.28
CA GLY A 71 9.88 -26.35 17.67
C GLY A 71 9.18 -25.09 17.14
N LYS A 72 8.72 -24.22 18.06
CA LYS A 72 7.91 -23.04 17.72
C LYS A 72 8.72 -21.97 16.98
N GLU A 73 9.96 -21.74 17.38
CA GLU A 73 10.82 -20.70 16.79
C GLU A 73 11.15 -21.00 15.33
N LYS A 74 11.41 -22.29 15.03
CA LYS A 74 11.63 -22.76 13.65
C LYS A 74 10.41 -22.49 12.77
N LYS A 75 9.20 -22.79 13.24
CA LYS A 75 7.94 -22.53 12.52
C LYS A 75 7.72 -21.04 12.26
N GLU A 76 8.02 -20.18 13.23
CA GLU A 76 7.91 -18.73 13.06
C GLU A 76 8.94 -18.19 12.05
N HIS A 77 10.15 -18.73 12.05
CA HIS A 77 11.18 -18.37 11.07
C HIS A 77 10.79 -18.79 9.66
N GLU A 78 10.34 -20.02 9.47
CA GLU A 78 9.86 -20.54 8.19
C GLU A 78 8.66 -19.74 7.66
N ALA A 79 7.70 -19.38 8.53
CA ALA A 79 6.57 -18.53 8.15
C ALA A 79 7.04 -17.16 7.64
N LYS A 80 8.03 -16.54 8.29
CA LYS A 80 8.62 -15.27 7.82
C LYS A 80 9.35 -15.43 6.49
N LYS A 81 10.04 -16.55 6.26
CA LYS A 81 10.69 -16.87 4.97
C LYS A 81 9.65 -17.01 3.86
N ILE A 82 8.53 -17.68 4.13
CA ILE A 82 7.40 -17.77 3.21
C ILE A 82 6.83 -16.39 2.88
N GLU A 83 6.63 -15.53 3.88
CA GLU A 83 6.18 -14.15 3.67
C GLU A 83 7.17 -13.31 2.83
N ALA A 84 8.48 -13.47 3.07
CA ALA A 84 9.52 -12.77 2.32
C ALA A 84 9.57 -13.19 0.84
N LEU A 85 9.29 -14.47 0.54
CA LEU A 85 9.18 -15.00 -0.82
C LEU A 85 7.88 -14.59 -1.54
N GLY A 86 7.03 -13.78 -0.89
CA GLY A 86 5.75 -13.32 -1.46
C GLY A 86 4.55 -14.16 -1.06
N GLY A 87 4.72 -15.10 -0.13
CA GLY A 87 3.62 -15.83 0.48
C GLY A 87 2.70 -14.93 1.30
N LYS A 88 1.44 -15.34 1.44
CA LYS A 88 0.45 -14.61 2.23
C LYS A 88 0.72 -14.80 3.73
N ALA A 89 0.83 -13.68 4.45
CA ALA A 89 0.99 -13.69 5.90
C ALA A 89 -0.18 -14.37 6.62
N ALA A 90 0.12 -15.03 7.74
CA ALA A 90 -0.88 -15.68 8.56
C ALA A 90 -1.90 -14.66 9.10
N LYS A 91 -3.19 -15.02 9.05
CA LYS A 91 -4.26 -14.12 9.51
C LYS A 91 -4.20 -14.01 11.04
N ASN A 92 -4.07 -12.79 11.54
CA ASN A 92 -4.14 -12.52 12.97
C ASN A 92 -5.52 -12.95 13.53
N ARG A 93 -5.52 -13.53 14.74
CA ARG A 93 -6.75 -13.85 15.47
C ARG A 93 -7.58 -12.58 15.69
N SER A 94 -8.90 -12.72 15.64
CA SER A 94 -9.80 -11.64 16.03
C SER A 94 -9.63 -11.31 17.52
N VAL A 95 -9.28 -10.07 17.83
CA VAL A 95 -9.12 -9.56 19.20
C VAL A 95 -10.06 -8.37 19.38
N PRO A 96 -10.84 -8.31 20.46
CA PRO A 96 -11.65 -7.15 20.82
C PRO A 96 -10.87 -5.83 20.78
N TYR A 97 -11.54 -4.78 20.30
CA TYR A 97 -10.90 -3.51 19.96
C TYR A 97 -10.13 -2.85 21.11
N LYS A 98 -10.70 -2.82 22.32
CA LYS A 98 -10.03 -2.24 23.50
C LYS A 98 -8.72 -2.97 23.84
N MET A 99 -8.72 -4.31 23.76
CA MET A 99 -7.50 -5.09 23.99
C MET A 99 -6.47 -4.88 22.90
N LEU A 100 -6.91 -4.81 21.63
CA LEU A 100 -6.02 -4.51 20.50
C LEU A 100 -5.30 -3.16 20.69
N ILE A 101 -6.02 -2.13 21.14
CA ILE A 101 -5.42 -0.82 21.43
C ILE A 101 -4.36 -0.97 22.52
N GLY A 102 -4.70 -1.58 23.66
CA GLY A 102 -3.77 -1.77 24.78
C GLY A 102 -2.50 -2.56 24.40
N MET A 103 -2.64 -3.60 23.58
CA MET A 103 -1.49 -4.37 23.07
C MET A 103 -0.60 -3.52 22.17
N LYS A 104 -1.18 -2.72 21.27
CA LYS A 104 -0.43 -1.86 20.35
C LYS A 104 0.31 -0.73 21.07
N THR A 105 -0.35 -0.05 22.00
CA THR A 105 0.26 1.06 22.76
C THR A 105 1.40 0.56 23.63
N LYS A 106 1.21 -0.53 24.37
CA LYS A 106 2.26 -1.14 25.20
C LYS A 106 3.41 -1.68 24.35
N GLY A 107 3.10 -2.27 23.18
CA GLY A 107 4.11 -2.73 22.24
C GLY A 107 4.96 -1.59 21.67
N ALA A 108 4.32 -0.47 21.32
CA ALA A 108 5.02 0.73 20.86
C ALA A 108 5.94 1.32 21.94
N ALA A 109 5.43 1.49 23.16
CA ALA A 109 6.21 2.03 24.29
C ALA A 109 7.42 1.14 24.63
N LYS A 110 7.26 -0.20 24.61
CA LYS A 110 8.39 -1.13 24.81
C LYS A 110 9.44 -1.01 23.71
N LYS A 111 9.00 -0.82 22.47
CA LYS A 111 9.91 -0.69 21.32
C LYS A 111 10.70 0.61 21.40
N GLU A 112 10.03 1.72 21.72
CA GLU A 112 10.65 3.03 21.92
C GLU A 112 11.69 2.98 23.05
N ARG A 113 11.32 2.45 24.23
CA ARG A 113 12.27 2.27 25.34
C ARG A 113 13.48 1.41 24.95
N ARG A 114 13.29 0.37 24.15
CA ARG A 114 14.41 -0.46 23.66
C ARG A 114 15.30 0.34 22.70
N GLU A 115 14.73 1.18 21.85
CA GLU A 115 15.48 2.04 20.94
C GLU A 115 16.24 3.14 21.71
N GLU A 116 15.70 3.67 22.80
CA GLU A 116 16.39 4.59 23.71
C GLU A 116 17.58 3.92 24.40
N LEU A 117 17.39 2.75 25.02
CA LEU A 117 18.48 2.01 25.66
C LEU A 117 19.61 1.65 24.68
N VAL A 118 19.27 1.31 23.44
CA VAL A 118 20.28 1.03 22.39
C VAL A 118 21.06 2.29 22.02
N LYS A 119 20.41 3.47 22.01
CA LYS A 119 21.08 4.76 21.80
C LYS A 119 21.95 5.15 22.99
N GLU A 120 21.46 4.94 24.22
CA GLU A 120 22.22 5.20 25.45
C GLU A 120 23.46 4.32 25.55
N ALA A 121 23.36 3.06 25.12
CA ALA A 121 24.49 2.13 25.04
C ALA A 121 25.44 2.40 23.84
N ASP A 122 25.19 3.45 23.07
CA ASP A 122 25.94 3.84 21.86
C ASP A 122 26.14 2.71 20.83
N VAL A 123 25.16 1.80 20.75
CA VAL A 123 25.20 0.68 19.81
C VAL A 123 24.70 1.16 18.44
N VAL A 124 25.62 1.29 17.48
CA VAL A 124 25.29 1.65 16.10
C VAL A 124 24.50 0.52 15.43
N THR A 125 23.19 0.72 15.29
CA THR A 125 22.32 -0.19 14.53
C THR A 125 22.07 0.36 13.13
N GLY A 126 21.95 -0.55 12.15
CA GLY A 126 21.65 -0.17 10.76
C GLY A 126 20.39 0.70 10.66
N LYS A 127 20.44 1.77 9.86
CA LYS A 127 19.32 2.70 9.68
C LYS A 127 18.08 1.98 9.15
N ARG A 128 17.09 1.78 10.01
CA ARG A 128 15.79 1.28 9.58
C ARG A 128 15.06 2.40 8.84
N LYS A 129 14.51 2.10 7.65
CA LYS A 129 13.58 3.01 6.97
C LYS A 129 12.45 3.33 7.96
N SER A 130 12.19 4.60 8.21
CA SER A 130 11.07 4.98 9.07
C SER A 130 9.80 4.39 8.44
N ASN A 131 9.04 3.63 9.21
CA ASN A 131 7.73 3.13 8.78
C ASN A 131 6.76 4.31 8.76
N GLY A 132 6.97 5.26 7.86
CA GLY A 132 6.15 6.45 7.64
C GLY A 132 4.79 6.15 7.01
N LYS A 133 4.27 4.93 7.15
CA LYS A 133 2.95 4.54 6.63
C LYS A 133 1.81 5.34 7.27
N SER A 134 2.00 5.93 8.47
CA SER A 134 1.01 6.86 9.05
C SER A 134 1.18 8.30 8.56
N ARG A 135 2.43 8.78 8.43
CA ARG A 135 2.71 10.17 8.03
C ARG A 135 2.34 10.43 6.58
N ASP A 136 2.49 9.44 5.70
CA ASP A 136 2.14 9.56 4.29
C ASP A 136 0.63 9.46 4.03
N GLN A 137 -0.13 8.70 4.83
CA GLN A 137 -1.59 8.70 4.73
C GLN A 137 -2.22 10.02 5.19
N GLN A 138 -1.60 10.70 6.15
CA GLN A 138 -2.04 12.03 6.59
C GLN A 138 -1.74 13.11 5.53
N LYS A 139 -0.60 13.00 4.82
CA LYS A 139 -0.26 13.87 3.67
C LYS A 139 -1.09 13.59 2.42
N ARG A 140 -1.64 12.38 2.27
CA ARG A 140 -2.51 11.98 1.15
C ARG A 140 -3.98 12.26 1.37
N LYS A 141 -4.39 12.81 2.53
CA LYS A 141 -5.72 13.44 2.60
C LYS A 141 -5.73 14.51 1.53
N LYS A 142 -6.56 14.34 0.50
CA LYS A 142 -6.83 15.40 -0.48
C LYS A 142 -7.16 16.63 0.34
N VAL A 143 -6.28 17.63 0.30
CA VAL A 143 -6.57 18.91 0.92
C VAL A 143 -7.87 19.38 0.29
N ASP A 144 -8.87 19.69 1.12
CA ASP A 144 -10.09 20.30 0.62
C ASP A 144 -9.69 21.68 0.11
N TYR A 145 -9.65 21.83 -1.21
CA TYR A 145 -9.29 23.10 -1.86
C TYR A 145 -10.44 24.11 -1.81
N GLY A 146 -11.57 23.76 -1.17
CA GLY A 146 -12.78 24.58 -1.13
C GLY A 146 -13.41 24.74 -2.51
N VAL A 147 -14.45 25.57 -2.58
CA VAL A 147 -15.08 25.95 -3.86
C VAL A 147 -14.18 26.99 -4.55
N GLN A 148 -13.45 26.57 -5.58
CA GLN A 148 -12.63 27.47 -6.39
C GLN A 148 -13.52 28.26 -7.36
N ALA A 149 -13.91 29.48 -6.98
CA ALA A 149 -14.81 30.34 -7.77
C ALA A 149 -14.12 31.05 -8.95
N THR A 150 -12.78 31.12 -8.96
CA THR A 150 -12.01 31.93 -9.91
C THR A 150 -11.33 31.09 -11.00
N LYS A 151 -11.40 31.55 -12.26
CA LYS A 151 -10.73 30.91 -13.42
C LYS A 151 -9.21 31.14 -13.50
N GLY A 152 -8.55 31.51 -12.40
CA GLY A 152 -7.13 31.88 -12.37
C GLY A 152 -6.35 31.25 -11.21
N ARG A 153 -5.02 31.36 -11.24
CA ARG A 153 -4.15 30.89 -10.16
C ARG A 153 -4.06 31.96 -9.08
N PHE A 154 -4.79 31.78 -7.98
CA PHE A 154 -4.70 32.65 -6.82
C PHE A 154 -3.58 32.19 -5.88
N LYS A 155 -2.53 32.99 -5.71
CA LYS A 155 -1.42 32.70 -4.78
C LYS A 155 -0.97 33.98 -4.07
N GLY A 156 -0.94 33.95 -2.74
CA GLY A 156 -0.41 35.06 -1.94
C GLY A 156 -1.22 36.37 -2.05
N GLY A 157 -2.53 36.30 -2.29
CA GLY A 157 -3.38 37.49 -2.42
C GLY A 157 -3.52 38.04 -3.85
N VAL A 158 -2.81 37.47 -4.82
CA VAL A 158 -2.84 37.92 -6.22
C VAL A 158 -3.46 36.84 -7.11
N LEU A 159 -4.40 37.25 -7.98
CA LEU A 159 -5.03 36.37 -8.98
C LEU A 159 -4.29 36.50 -10.31
N ASP A 160 -3.57 35.45 -10.70
CA ASP A 160 -2.92 35.37 -12.01
C ASP A 160 -3.89 34.75 -13.03
N VAL A 161 -4.30 35.54 -14.02
CA VAL A 161 -5.19 35.13 -15.10
C VAL A 161 -4.37 35.04 -16.38
N ARG A 162 -3.96 33.83 -16.77
CA ARG A 162 -3.30 33.61 -18.06
C ARG A 162 -4.33 33.69 -19.19
N GLY A 163 -4.47 34.89 -19.76
CA GLY A 163 -5.02 35.18 -21.08
C GLY A 163 -6.53 34.94 -21.26
N LEU A 164 -7.22 35.97 -21.76
CA LEU A 164 -8.41 35.80 -22.61
C LEU A 164 -8.01 35.13 -23.93
#